data_AF-A0A835UG57-F1
#
_entry.id   AF-A0A835UG57-F1
#
_cell.length_a   1.000
_cell.length_b   1.000
_cell.length_c   1.000
_cell.angle_alpha   90.00
_cell.angle_beta   90.00
_cell.angle_gamma   90.00
#
_symmetry.space_group_name_H-M   'P 1'
#
loop_
_entity.id
_entity.type
_entity.pdbx_description
1 polymer ?
#
loop_
_entity_poly.entity_id
_entity_poly.type
_entity_poly.pdbx_seq_one_letter_code
_entity_poly.pdbx_strand_id
1 'polypeptide(L)'
;DYAGTKDSSREPQITSYNRQFMGTVDYIWCSEDLQTIRVLDTIPKHVLQRTPGFPTQKWGSDHLALVCELAFVKKTMGSAPRNGHLRDG
;
A
#
# COMPACT_ATOMS: atom_id res chain seq x y z
N ASP A 1 -6.76 12.46 -6.90
CA ASP A 1 -7.65 12.72 -5.74
C ASP A 1 -7.79 14.24 -5.59
N TYR A 2 -8.66 14.74 -4.70
CA TYR A 2 -8.68 16.20 -4.39
C TYR A 2 -7.70 16.57 -3.27
N ALA A 3 -7.17 15.57 -2.56
CA ALA A 3 -6.27 15.75 -1.42
C ALA A 3 -4.80 15.95 -1.82
N GLY A 4 -4.40 15.55 -3.04
CA GLY A 4 -3.01 15.61 -3.49
C GLY A 4 -2.10 14.63 -2.75
N THR A 5 -2.63 13.49 -2.32
CA THR A 5 -1.88 12.40 -1.67
C THR A 5 -1.66 11.24 -2.62
N LYS A 6 -2.54 11.05 -3.62
CA LYS A 6 -2.53 9.97 -4.59
C LYS A 6 -2.65 10.41 -6.04
N ASP A 7 -2.07 9.64 -6.94
CA ASP A 7 -2.17 9.85 -8.39
C ASP A 7 -3.45 9.24 -9.00
N SER A 8 -3.52 9.15 -10.33
CA SER A 8 -4.65 8.53 -11.05
C SER A 8 -4.74 7.02 -10.86
N SER A 9 -3.62 6.36 -10.57
CA SER A 9 -3.53 4.92 -10.29
C SER A 9 -3.85 4.60 -8.82
N ARG A 10 -4.13 5.63 -8.01
CA ARG A 10 -4.34 5.56 -6.56
C ARG A 10 -3.06 5.21 -5.78
N GLU A 11 -1.90 5.31 -6.41
CA GLU A 11 -0.63 5.20 -5.71
C GLU A 11 -0.36 6.50 -4.95
N PRO A 12 0.34 6.46 -3.79
CA PRO A 12 0.84 7.67 -3.17
C PRO A 12 1.64 8.49 -4.17
N GLN A 13 1.55 9.82 -4.13
CA GLN A 13 2.37 10.68 -4.98
C GLN A 13 3.84 10.72 -4.55
N ILE A 14 4.08 10.52 -3.24
CA ILE A 14 5.39 10.67 -2.62
C ILE A 14 5.51 9.66 -1.48
N THR A 15 6.58 8.89 -1.49
CA THR A 15 7.05 8.10 -0.34
C THR A 15 8.49 8.46 0.03
N SER A 16 9.25 9.09 -0.86
CA SER A 16 10.57 9.65 -0.60
C SER A 16 10.69 11.07 -1.16
N TYR A 17 11.25 11.98 -0.36
CA TYR A 17 11.49 13.36 -0.77
C TYR A 17 12.77 13.96 -0.16
N ASN A 18 13.76 14.18 -1.01
CA ASN A 18 14.96 14.95 -0.71
C ASN A 18 15.19 16.04 -1.77
N ARG A 19 16.32 16.75 -1.70
CA ARG A 19 16.60 17.89 -2.60
C ARG A 19 16.70 17.52 -4.07
N GLN A 20 16.97 16.25 -4.39
CA GLN A 20 17.22 15.78 -5.75
C GLN A 20 16.10 14.88 -6.27
N PHE A 21 15.26 14.34 -5.38
CA PHE A 21 14.26 13.36 -5.73
C PHE A 21 12.97 13.58 -4.94
N MET A 22 11.83 13.45 -5.62
CA MET A 22 10.50 13.41 -5.02
C MET A 22 9.65 12.42 -5.80
N GLY A 23 9.23 11.34 -5.15
CA GLY A 23 8.39 10.33 -5.81
C GLY A 23 8.13 9.13 -4.93
N THR A 24 7.53 8.11 -5.54
CA THR A 24 7.10 6.87 -4.89
C THR A 24 8.06 5.75 -5.24
N VAL A 25 8.73 5.22 -4.21
CA VAL A 25 9.72 4.14 -4.31
C VAL A 25 9.54 3.06 -3.25
N ASP A 26 8.63 3.28 -2.30
CA ASP A 26 8.37 2.38 -1.18
C ASP A 26 7.02 1.68 -1.38
N TYR A 27 6.98 0.37 -1.15
CA TYR A 27 5.78 -0.45 -1.31
C TYR A 27 5.73 -1.52 -0.23
N ILE A 28 4.52 -1.83 0.25
CA ILE A 28 4.26 -3.01 1.08
C ILE A 28 3.53 -4.01 0.19
N TRP A 29 4.21 -5.09 -0.19
CA TRP A 29 3.61 -6.20 -0.92
C TRP A 29 3.04 -7.22 0.06
N CYS A 30 1.83 -7.71 -0.20
CA CYS A 30 1.20 -8.75 0.61
C CYS A 30 0.89 -9.99 -0.22
N SER A 31 0.96 -11.17 0.41
CA SER A 31 0.53 -12.42 -0.22
C SER A 31 -1.01 -12.48 -0.34
N GLU A 32 -1.51 -13.40 -1.17
CA GLU A 32 -2.96 -13.59 -1.37
C GLU A 32 -3.72 -14.01 -0.10
N ASP A 33 -3.01 -14.57 0.88
CA ASP A 33 -3.56 -14.95 2.18
C ASP A 33 -3.80 -13.73 3.11
N LEU A 34 -3.42 -12.52 2.69
CA LEU A 34 -3.63 -11.27 3.43
C LEU A 34 -4.52 -10.29 2.65
N GLN A 35 -5.52 -9.74 3.34
CA GLN A 35 -6.38 -8.67 2.85
C GLN A 35 -5.95 -7.33 3.46
N THR A 36 -5.79 -6.31 2.61
CA THR A 36 -5.60 -4.93 3.08
C THR A 36 -6.92 -4.34 3.57
N ILE A 37 -7.03 -4.07 4.86
CA ILE A 37 -8.24 -3.51 5.49
C ILE A 37 -8.29 -2.00 5.32
N ARG A 38 -7.19 -1.32 5.65
CA ARG A 38 -7.05 0.12 5.45
C ARG A 38 -5.59 0.51 5.35
N VAL A 39 -5.34 1.64 4.72
CA VAL A 39 -4.02 2.24 4.55
C VAL A 39 -4.08 3.65 5.11
N LEU A 40 -3.09 4.04 5.92
CA LEU A 40 -2.93 5.42 6.34
C LEU A 40 -2.46 6.24 5.13
N ASP A 41 -3.15 7.34 4.84
CA ASP A 41 -2.79 8.17 3.70
C ASP A 41 -1.44 8.88 3.91
N THR A 42 -0.76 9.22 2.82
CA THR A 42 0.47 10.01 2.89
C THR A 42 0.19 11.49 3.10
N ILE A 43 1.24 12.27 3.34
CA ILE A 43 1.14 13.71 3.51
C ILE A 43 0.93 14.36 2.12
N PRO A 44 -0.02 15.30 1.96
CA PRO A 44 -0.25 15.97 0.68
C PRO A 44 1.02 16.60 0.12
N LYS A 45 1.24 16.45 -1.19
CA LYS A 45 2.44 16.96 -1.89
C LYS A 45 2.72 18.44 -1.60
N HIS A 46 1.68 19.28 -1.64
CA HIS A 46 1.83 20.72 -1.37
C HIS A 46 2.25 21.05 0.08
N VAL A 47 2.00 20.15 1.03
CA VAL A 47 2.46 20.30 2.44
C VAL A 47 3.91 19.90 2.54
N LEU A 48 4.32 18.80 1.91
CA LEU A 48 5.71 18.35 1.89
C LEU A 48 6.63 19.39 1.24
N GLN A 49 6.20 20.01 0.14
CA GLN A 49 6.96 21.04 -0.58
C GLN A 49 7.16 22.36 0.19
N ARG A 50 6.66 22.48 1.43
CA ARG A 50 6.97 23.61 2.33
C ARG A 50 8.39 23.55 2.90
N THR A 51 9.07 22.41 2.77
CA THR A 51 10.51 22.24 3.01
C THR A 51 11.20 21.93 1.68
N PRO A 52 12.49 22.28 1.48
CA PRO A 52 13.24 21.90 0.27
C PRO A 52 13.48 20.38 0.10
N GLY A 53 13.12 19.59 1.11
CA GLY A 53 13.33 18.15 1.18
C GLY A 53 13.49 17.70 2.62
N PHE A 54 13.66 16.40 2.79
CA PHE A 54 13.96 15.74 4.06
C PHE A 54 15.35 15.06 3.99
N PRO A 55 15.95 14.66 5.13
CA PRO A 55 15.50 14.88 6.50
C PRO A 55 15.53 16.36 6.91
N THR A 56 14.82 16.69 8.00
CA THR A 56 14.84 18.00 8.67
C THR A 56 15.12 17.82 10.16
N GLN A 57 15.31 18.90 10.92
CA GLN A 57 15.48 18.81 12.38
C GLN A 57 14.31 18.09 13.08
N LYS A 58 13.09 18.15 12.52
CA LYS A 58 11.90 17.49 13.06
C LYS A 58 11.67 16.07 12.53
N TRP A 59 12.29 15.72 11.40
CA TRP A 59 12.02 14.48 10.66
C TRP A 59 13.33 13.83 10.24
N GLY A 60 13.69 12.71 10.88
CA GLY A 60 15.01 12.09 10.72
C GLY A 60 15.21 11.26 9.45
N SER A 61 14.17 11.05 8.64
CA SER A 61 14.24 10.29 7.37
C SER A 61 13.70 11.14 6.22
N ASP A 62 14.21 10.91 5.02
CA ASP A 62 13.64 11.41 3.77
C ASP A 62 12.55 10.53 3.17
N HIS A 63 12.29 9.37 3.78
CA HIS A 63 11.16 8.50 3.46
C HIS A 63 9.99 8.74 4.42
N LEU A 64 8.78 8.63 3.90
CA LEU A 64 7.54 8.63 4.67
C LEU A 64 7.23 7.20 5.11
N ALA A 65 6.95 7.01 6.39
CA ALA A 65 6.54 5.71 6.90
C ALA A 65 5.21 5.26 6.26
N LEU A 66 5.21 4.09 5.62
CA LEU A 66 4.00 3.45 5.14
C LEU A 66 3.37 2.63 6.26
N VAL A 67 2.06 2.79 6.46
CA VAL A 67 1.31 2.09 7.50
C VAL A 67 0.01 1.54 6.91
N CYS A 68 -0.23 0.26 7.09
CA CYS A 68 -1.47 -0.41 6.71
C CYS A 68 -1.94 -1.36 7.81
N GLU A 69 -3.24 -1.62 7.81
CA GLU A 69 -3.84 -2.71 8.58
C GLU A 69 -4.16 -3.87 7.63
N LEU A 70 -3.72 -5.06 8.01
CA LEU A 70 -3.89 -6.30 7.24
C LEU A 70 -4.66 -7.32 8.07
N ALA A 71 -5.45 -8.15 7.41
CA ALA A 71 -6.14 -9.30 8.02
C ALA A 71 -5.89 -10.57 7.21
N PHE A 72 -5.95 -11.74 7.84
CA PHE A 72 -5.89 -13.01 7.12
C PHE A 72 -7.19 -13.27 6.36
N VAL A 73 -7.05 -13.69 5.10
CA VAL A 73 -8.18 -14.16 4.30
C VAL A 73 -8.62 -15.53 4.81
N LYS A 74 -9.91 -15.66 5.14
CA LYS A 74 -10.47 -16.97 5.45
C LYS A 74 -10.50 -17.80 4.18
N LYS A 75 -9.70 -18.87 4.12
CA LYS A 75 -9.86 -19.88 3.07
C LYS A 75 -11.25 -20.48 3.21
N THR A 76 -12.17 -20.10 2.33
CA THR A 76 -13.40 -20.84 2.15
C THR A 76 -12.98 -22.25 1.75
N MET A 77 -13.32 -23.23 2.58
CA MET A 77 -13.30 -24.64 2.20
C MET A 77 -14.26 -24.79 1.02
N GLY A 78 -13.78 -24.54 -0.21
CA GLY A 78 -14.50 -24.84 -1.42
C GLY A 78 -14.73 -26.34 -1.45
N SER A 79 -16.01 -26.71 -1.50
CA SER A 79 -16.55 -28.08 -1.60
C SER A 79 -15.54 -29.13 -2.06
N ALA A 80 -15.43 -30.21 -1.27
CA ALA A 80 -14.80 -31.45 -1.72
C ALA A 80 -15.20 -31.75 -3.18
N PRO A 81 -14.28 -32.24 -4.01
CA PRO A 81 -14.62 -32.62 -5.38
C PRO A 81 -15.83 -33.57 -5.31
N ARG A 82 -16.91 -33.24 -6.04
CA ARG A 82 -18.06 -34.15 -6.15
C ARG A 82 -17.49 -35.48 -6.64
N ASN A 83 -17.61 -36.52 -5.82
CA ASN A 83 -17.21 -37.87 -6.16
C ASN A 83 -17.63 -38.16 -7.60
N GLY A 84 -16.65 -38.50 -8.44
CA GLY A 84 -16.91 -39.11 -9.73
C GLY A 84 -17.81 -40.30 -9.50
N HIS A 85 -19.04 -40.20 -10.02
CA HIS A 85 -19.97 -41.29 -10.14
C HIS A 85 -19.31 -42.35 -11.02
N LEU A 86 -18.70 -43.37 -10.40
CA LEU A 86 -18.36 -44.62 -11.07
C LEU A 86 -19.69 -45.17 -11.61
N ARG A 87 -19.87 -45.10 -12.92
CA ARG A 87 -20.88 -45.89 -13.60
C ARG A 87 -20.31 -47.28 -13.71
N ASP A 88 -20.93 -48.23 -13.01
CA ASP A 88 -20.79 -49.64 -13.33
C ASP A 88 -21.22 -49.84 -14.80
N GLY A 89 -20.36 -50.52 -15.55
CA GLY A 89 -20.54 -50.92 -16.94
C GLY A 89 -19.45 -51.90 -17.32
#